data_AF-A0AA42KG02-F1
#
_entry.id   AF-A0AA42KG02-F1
#
_cell.length_a   1.000
_cell.length_b   1.000
_cell.length_c   1.000
_cell.angle_alpha   90.00
_cell.angle_beta   90.00
_cell.angle_gamma   90.00
#
_symmetry.space_group_name_H-M   'P 1'
#
loop_
_entity.id
_entity.type
_entity.pdbx_description
1 polymer ?
#
loop_
_entity_poly.entity_id
_entity_poly.type
_entity_poly.pdbx_seq_one_letter_code
_entity_poly.pdbx_strand_id
1 'polypeptide(L)'
;MKTSPDLRLQRLLGGPELEALRQRLRRRFELADAEQSLSSVHLSNLAPVEYSALCQLTGRPSRIARSMTLDIADLDARLRDAGLASSLQDALEQLDGSIVAKASLRKALSAQWSALTTSASAEGSPLLRVWLQNTATSMPLLKRLGCDPAGANQLLAATDTVLRRLPEQGLPRSQLAAETLGDAHALDPGRPIATLVLSAWRLHERMGPQEDEAPVETGGGAEERVREVWSRAGVLVNELARPALFLNLPVVPDKPCTWLPGEPAYLSLRQLVRKPYSWQVEGRNVYVCENPNIVAIVADRLGADSAPLVCTDGMPAAAQRMLLNQLVAAGAQLHYHGDYDWAGISIGNYVMRTWQAIPWRFTCRDYLEAVIVAPTRPRDLDIFGVEALWDTDLSAAMDNQGLAIPEEAIVNTLLGDLSH
;
A
#
# COMPACT_ATOMS: atom_id res chain seq x y z
N MET A 1 48.52 -13.64 -12.82
CA MET A 1 49.28 -13.79 -14.08
C MET A 1 48.30 -14.21 -15.15
N LYS A 2 48.09 -13.40 -16.20
CA LYS A 2 47.29 -13.81 -17.36
C LYS A 2 48.12 -14.81 -18.15
N THR A 3 47.84 -16.09 -18.03
CA THR A 3 48.38 -17.13 -18.90
C THR A 3 47.94 -16.77 -20.32
N SER A 4 48.89 -16.45 -21.19
CA SER A 4 48.60 -16.30 -22.62
C SER A 4 47.97 -17.61 -23.11
N PRO A 5 46.83 -17.57 -23.83
CA PRO A 5 46.17 -18.79 -24.29
C PRO A 5 47.13 -19.61 -25.17
N ASP A 6 47.10 -20.94 -25.04
CA ASP A 6 47.91 -21.81 -25.91
C ASP A 6 47.59 -21.48 -27.38
N LEU A 7 48.61 -21.16 -28.17
CA LEU A 7 48.47 -20.78 -29.58
C LEU A 7 47.76 -21.87 -30.40
N ARG A 8 47.82 -23.14 -29.97
CA ARG A 8 47.09 -24.26 -30.57
C ARG A 8 45.59 -24.19 -30.26
N LEU A 9 45.22 -23.83 -29.04
CA LEU A 9 43.83 -23.61 -28.65
C LEU A 9 43.25 -22.38 -29.36
N GLN A 10 44.03 -21.31 -29.49
CA GLN A 10 43.62 -20.10 -30.21
C GLN A 10 43.39 -20.35 -31.71
N ARG A 11 44.18 -21.24 -32.33
CA ARG A 11 43.96 -21.66 -33.74
C ARG A 11 42.74 -22.54 -33.93
N LEU A 12 42.44 -23.39 -32.94
CA LEU A 12 41.36 -24.38 -33.03
C LEU A 12 39.98 -23.80 -32.68
N LEU A 13 39.90 -22.93 -31.67
CA LEU A 13 38.64 -22.35 -31.20
C LEU A 13 38.63 -20.83 -31.07
N GLY A 14 39.77 -20.14 -31.16
CA GLY A 14 39.90 -18.70 -30.86
C GLY A 14 39.72 -17.73 -32.03
N GLY A 15 39.44 -18.21 -33.25
CA GLY A 15 39.22 -17.35 -34.42
C GLY A 15 37.96 -16.46 -34.28
N PRO A 16 37.91 -15.28 -34.92
CA PRO A 16 36.74 -14.39 -34.85
C PRO A 16 35.47 -15.03 -35.45
N GLU A 17 35.64 -15.91 -36.44
CA GLU A 17 34.57 -16.69 -37.07
C GLU A 17 33.88 -17.68 -36.10
N LEU A 18 34.53 -18.01 -34.98
CA LEU A 18 34.02 -18.93 -33.95
C LEU A 18 33.55 -18.20 -32.69
N GLU A 19 33.57 -16.86 -32.66
CA GLU A 19 33.12 -16.06 -31.51
C GLU A 19 31.66 -16.38 -31.14
N ALA A 20 30.77 -16.45 -32.13
CA ALA A 20 29.35 -16.77 -31.90
C ALA A 20 29.17 -18.17 -31.29
N LEU A 21 29.93 -19.16 -31.75
CA LEU A 21 29.96 -20.50 -31.17
C LEU A 21 30.47 -20.49 -29.71
N ARG A 22 31.59 -19.81 -29.45
CA ARG A 22 32.14 -19.67 -28.09
C ARG A 22 31.14 -19.02 -27.15
N GLN A 23 30.52 -17.91 -27.53
CA GLN A 23 29.50 -17.23 -26.72
C GLN A 23 28.28 -18.11 -26.44
N ARG A 24 27.83 -18.90 -27.42
CA ARG A 24 26.73 -19.86 -27.23
C ARG A 24 27.08 -20.98 -26.24
N LEU A 25 28.31 -21.51 -26.32
CA LEU A 25 28.81 -22.50 -25.36
C LEU A 25 28.99 -21.89 -23.97
N ARG A 26 29.59 -20.70 -23.86
CA ARG A 26 29.71 -19.94 -22.61
C ARG A 26 28.36 -19.73 -21.95
N ARG A 27 27.36 -19.28 -22.70
CA ARG A 27 25.98 -19.10 -22.19
C ARG A 27 25.37 -20.40 -21.65
N ARG A 28 25.74 -21.58 -22.17
CA ARG A 28 25.28 -22.86 -21.62
C ARG A 28 25.91 -23.14 -20.26
N PHE A 29 27.22 -22.89 -20.10
CA PHE A 29 27.90 -22.99 -18.80
C PHE A 29 27.42 -21.92 -17.80
N GLU A 30 27.09 -20.71 -18.25
CA GLU A 30 26.50 -19.68 -17.38
C GLU A 30 25.10 -20.08 -16.83
N LEU A 31 24.34 -20.86 -17.61
CA LEU A 31 22.98 -21.30 -17.27
C LEU A 31 22.95 -22.67 -16.58
N ALA A 32 24.03 -23.45 -16.65
CA ALA A 32 24.14 -24.72 -15.96
C ALA A 32 24.33 -24.48 -14.45
N ASP A 33 23.67 -25.30 -13.62
CA ASP A 33 23.89 -25.27 -12.18
C ASP A 33 25.20 -26.00 -11.86
N ALA A 34 26.04 -25.47 -10.97
CA ALA A 34 27.33 -26.06 -10.62
C ALA A 34 27.23 -27.51 -10.08
N GLU A 35 26.05 -27.91 -9.61
CA GLU A 35 25.75 -29.27 -9.13
C GLU A 35 25.30 -30.24 -10.24
N GLN A 36 24.92 -29.72 -11.41
CA GLN A 36 24.51 -30.51 -12.58
C GLN A 36 25.51 -30.26 -13.71
N SER A 37 26.60 -31.03 -13.72
CA SER A 37 27.54 -31.05 -14.84
C SER A 37 26.78 -31.23 -16.15
N LEU A 38 26.98 -30.33 -17.10
CA LEU A 38 26.41 -30.44 -18.44
C LEU A 38 26.89 -31.75 -19.06
N SER A 39 26.01 -32.74 -19.18
CA SER A 39 26.36 -34.05 -19.75
C SER A 39 26.41 -34.01 -21.27
N SER A 40 25.47 -33.28 -21.89
CA SER A 40 25.44 -33.09 -23.34
C SER A 40 24.90 -31.73 -23.74
N VAL A 41 25.40 -31.20 -24.87
CA VAL A 41 24.96 -29.93 -25.45
C VAL A 41 24.58 -30.16 -26.91
N HIS A 42 23.31 -29.97 -27.25
CA HIS A 42 22.85 -29.92 -28.63
C HIS A 42 22.96 -28.50 -29.18
N LEU A 43 23.73 -28.35 -30.26
CA LEU A 43 23.87 -27.12 -31.01
C LEU A 43 23.17 -27.25 -32.36
N SER A 44 22.26 -26.34 -32.68
CA SER A 44 21.60 -26.20 -33.98
C SER A 44 22.04 -24.92 -34.70
N ASN A 45 21.73 -24.78 -35.99
CA ASN A 45 22.09 -23.62 -36.82
C ASN A 45 23.60 -23.30 -36.80
N LEU A 46 24.43 -24.34 -36.93
CA LEU A 46 25.88 -24.17 -37.03
C LEU A 46 26.27 -23.68 -38.43
N ALA A 47 27.13 -22.67 -38.49
CA ALA A 47 27.78 -22.27 -39.73
C ALA A 47 28.76 -23.39 -40.19
N PRO A 48 29.09 -23.48 -41.50
CA PRO A 48 30.02 -24.50 -41.98
C PRO A 48 31.38 -24.50 -41.27
N VAL A 49 31.89 -23.31 -40.95
CA VAL A 49 33.15 -23.12 -40.21
C VAL A 49 33.03 -23.61 -38.75
N GLU A 50 31.92 -23.28 -38.07
CA GLU A 50 31.65 -23.74 -36.71
C GLU A 50 31.51 -25.27 -36.64
N TYR A 51 30.80 -25.87 -37.60
CA TYR A 51 30.65 -27.32 -37.67
C TYR A 51 31.99 -28.02 -37.92
N SER A 52 32.82 -27.48 -38.82
CA SER A 52 34.16 -28.02 -39.11
C SER A 52 35.06 -27.97 -37.87
N ALA A 53 35.06 -26.85 -37.14
CA ALA A 53 35.81 -26.71 -35.89
C ALA A 53 35.35 -27.72 -34.82
N LEU A 54 34.05 -27.93 -34.67
CA LEU A 54 33.51 -28.95 -33.75
C LEU A 54 33.84 -30.38 -34.19
N CYS A 55 33.85 -30.67 -35.49
CA CYS A 55 34.30 -31.97 -36.02
C CYS A 55 35.78 -32.23 -35.70
N GLN A 56 36.64 -31.23 -35.87
CA GLN A 56 38.06 -31.32 -35.52
C GLN A 56 38.26 -31.56 -34.02
N LEU A 57 37.50 -30.85 -33.18
CA LEU A 57 37.54 -30.99 -31.73
C LEU A 57 37.00 -32.36 -31.24
N THR A 58 35.95 -32.88 -31.87
CA THR A 58 35.32 -34.17 -31.52
C THR A 58 35.94 -35.38 -32.22
N GLY A 59 36.89 -35.18 -33.14
CA GLY A 59 37.46 -36.25 -33.98
C GLY A 59 36.44 -36.90 -34.93
N ARG A 60 35.32 -36.23 -35.23
CA ARG A 60 34.26 -36.73 -36.11
C ARG A 60 34.55 -36.38 -37.58
N PRO A 61 34.18 -37.24 -38.54
CA PRO A 61 34.37 -36.94 -39.96
C PRO A 61 33.58 -35.69 -40.34
N SER A 62 34.23 -34.76 -41.05
CA SER A 62 33.60 -33.52 -41.54
C SER A 62 32.51 -33.86 -42.56
N ARG A 63 31.26 -33.56 -42.22
CA ARG A 63 30.07 -33.70 -43.07
C ARG A 63 29.37 -32.35 -43.20
N ILE A 64 28.47 -32.21 -44.17
CA ILE A 64 27.62 -31.02 -44.28
C ILE A 64 26.40 -31.25 -43.38
N ALA A 65 26.42 -30.72 -42.17
CA ALA A 65 25.28 -30.71 -41.26
C ALA A 65 25.19 -29.38 -40.51
N ARG A 66 23.98 -29.04 -40.05
CA ARG A 66 23.69 -27.77 -39.34
C ARG A 66 23.42 -27.96 -37.86
N SER A 67 23.58 -29.18 -37.33
CA SER A 67 23.43 -29.49 -35.91
C SER A 67 24.43 -30.54 -35.44
N MET A 68 24.78 -30.49 -34.16
CA MET A 68 25.65 -31.47 -33.51
C MET A 68 25.30 -31.60 -32.03
N THR A 69 25.20 -32.84 -31.55
CA THR A 69 25.19 -33.14 -30.11
C THR A 69 26.63 -33.41 -29.66
N LEU A 70 27.06 -32.64 -28.67
CA LEU A 70 28.35 -32.75 -28.02
C LEU A 70 28.17 -33.47 -26.68
N ASP A 71 28.97 -34.51 -26.45
CA ASP A 71 29.16 -35.09 -25.13
C ASP A 71 30.31 -34.33 -24.46
N ILE A 72 30.02 -33.69 -23.32
CA ILE A 72 30.98 -32.79 -22.67
C ILE A 72 32.10 -33.61 -22.00
N ALA A 73 31.81 -34.81 -21.50
CA ALA A 73 32.82 -35.65 -20.87
C ALA A 73 33.84 -36.18 -21.90
N ASP A 74 33.39 -36.57 -23.09
CA ASP A 74 34.27 -36.96 -24.20
C ASP A 74 35.11 -35.78 -24.69
N LEU A 75 34.52 -34.59 -24.81
CA LEU A 75 35.24 -33.37 -25.17
C LEU A 75 36.29 -32.97 -24.14
N ASP A 76 35.98 -33.03 -22.86
CA ASP A 76 36.91 -32.73 -21.77
C ASP A 76 38.06 -33.74 -21.74
N ALA A 77 37.80 -35.02 -22.02
CA ALA A 77 38.85 -36.03 -22.15
C ALA A 77 39.78 -35.72 -23.34
N ARG A 78 39.22 -35.39 -24.51
CA ARG A 78 40.01 -35.05 -25.70
C ARG A 78 40.84 -33.79 -25.53
N LEU A 79 40.30 -32.75 -24.89
CA LEU A 79 41.03 -31.52 -24.60
C LEU A 79 42.20 -31.76 -23.63
N ARG A 80 42.01 -32.64 -22.64
CA ARG A 80 43.06 -33.07 -21.71
C ARG A 80 44.13 -33.91 -22.41
N ASP A 81 43.74 -34.90 -23.21
CA ASP A 81 44.65 -35.78 -23.94
C ASP A 81 45.49 -35.00 -24.96
N ALA A 82 44.90 -33.98 -25.59
CA ALA A 82 45.60 -33.08 -26.50
C ALA A 82 46.50 -32.05 -25.78
N GLY A 83 46.44 -31.98 -24.44
CA GLY A 83 47.18 -31.01 -23.62
C GLY A 83 46.80 -29.56 -23.90
N LEU A 84 45.55 -29.30 -24.32
CA LEU A 84 45.06 -27.98 -24.72
C LEU A 84 44.36 -27.25 -23.58
N ALA A 85 43.56 -27.95 -22.78
CA ALA A 85 42.86 -27.42 -21.61
C ALA A 85 42.43 -28.56 -20.68
N SER A 86 42.15 -28.25 -19.41
CA SER A 86 41.65 -29.24 -18.44
C SER A 86 40.18 -29.61 -18.65
N SER A 87 39.39 -28.72 -19.26
CA SER A 87 38.01 -28.93 -19.67
C SER A 87 37.62 -27.94 -20.78
N LEU A 88 36.45 -28.13 -21.40
CA LEU A 88 35.85 -27.19 -22.33
C LEU A 88 35.55 -25.85 -21.65
N GLN A 89 35.17 -25.86 -20.37
CA GLN A 89 34.96 -24.63 -19.60
C GLN A 89 36.29 -23.86 -19.44
N ASP A 90 37.37 -24.54 -19.04
CA ASP A 90 38.71 -23.96 -18.92
C ASP A 90 39.22 -23.41 -20.27
N ALA A 91 39.00 -24.15 -21.36
CA ALA A 91 39.33 -23.69 -22.71
C ALA A 91 38.62 -22.38 -23.09
N LEU A 92 37.32 -22.26 -22.77
CA LEU A 92 36.55 -21.03 -23.02
C LEU A 92 36.96 -19.89 -22.10
N GLU A 93 37.36 -20.19 -20.86
CA GLU A 93 37.85 -19.20 -19.89
C GLU A 93 39.22 -18.63 -20.26
N GLN A 94 40.12 -19.46 -20.81
CA GLN A 94 41.41 -19.03 -21.33
C GLN A 94 41.28 -18.14 -22.58
N LEU A 95 40.26 -18.37 -23.41
CA LEU A 95 40.03 -17.61 -24.64
C LEU A 95 39.27 -16.29 -24.41
N ASP A 96 38.17 -16.32 -23.67
CA ASP A 96 37.25 -15.18 -23.54
C ASP A 96 37.08 -14.67 -22.08
N GLY A 97 37.83 -15.20 -21.12
CA GLY A 97 37.78 -14.81 -19.70
C GLY A 97 36.83 -15.66 -18.84
N SER A 98 36.87 -15.48 -17.51
CA SER A 98 36.12 -16.31 -16.54
C SER A 98 34.62 -16.42 -16.83
N ILE A 99 34.05 -17.62 -16.72
CA ILE A 99 32.61 -17.85 -16.89
C ILE A 99 31.94 -17.81 -15.51
N VAL A 100 31.09 -16.82 -15.31
CA VAL A 100 30.32 -16.71 -14.06
C VAL A 100 29.03 -17.52 -14.19
N ALA A 101 28.87 -18.54 -13.34
CA ALA A 101 27.65 -19.36 -13.27
C ALA A 101 26.45 -18.52 -12.78
N LYS A 102 25.76 -17.85 -13.71
CA LYS A 102 24.59 -17.01 -13.43
C LYS A 102 23.45 -17.81 -12.78
N ALA A 103 23.30 -19.09 -13.11
CA ALA A 103 22.34 -19.98 -12.46
C ALA A 103 22.65 -20.17 -10.96
N SER A 104 23.90 -20.49 -10.62
CA SER A 104 24.31 -20.67 -9.22
C SER A 104 24.27 -19.37 -8.43
N LEU A 105 24.59 -18.22 -9.05
CA LEU A 105 24.38 -16.91 -8.43
C LEU A 105 22.90 -16.61 -8.15
N ARG A 106 21.99 -16.94 -9.07
CA ARG A 106 20.54 -16.79 -8.85
C ARG A 106 20.04 -17.71 -7.75
N LYS A 107 20.49 -18.97 -7.71
CA LYS A 107 20.16 -19.94 -6.66
C LYS A 107 20.66 -19.45 -5.30
N ALA A 108 21.92 -19.00 -5.21
CA ALA A 108 22.51 -18.44 -4.00
C ALA A 108 21.74 -17.20 -3.52
N LEU A 109 21.42 -16.27 -4.43
CA LEU A 109 20.64 -15.07 -4.10
C LEU A 109 19.22 -15.45 -3.63
N SER A 110 18.56 -16.39 -4.31
CA SER A 110 17.24 -16.88 -3.89
C SER A 110 17.29 -17.54 -2.51
N ALA A 111 18.33 -18.31 -2.23
CA ALA A 111 18.55 -18.93 -0.92
C ALA A 111 18.79 -17.86 0.16
N GLN A 112 19.56 -16.82 -0.13
CA GLN A 112 19.75 -15.68 0.80
C GLN A 112 18.44 -14.97 1.12
N TRP A 113 17.60 -14.71 0.12
CA TRP A 113 16.27 -14.11 0.33
C TRP A 113 15.37 -15.02 1.18
N SER A 114 15.38 -16.34 0.91
CA SER A 114 14.59 -17.31 1.68
C SER A 114 15.08 -17.43 3.13
N ALA A 115 16.40 -17.44 3.34
CA ALA A 115 16.98 -17.48 4.68
C ALA A 115 16.65 -16.22 5.47
N LEU A 116 16.73 -15.05 4.83
CA LEU A 116 16.39 -13.76 5.42
C LEU A 116 14.94 -13.73 5.93
N THR A 117 13.98 -14.09 5.08
CA THR A 117 12.56 -14.06 5.49
C THR A 117 12.23 -15.11 6.54
N THR A 118 12.90 -16.27 6.49
CA THR A 118 12.76 -17.31 7.53
C THR A 118 13.27 -16.81 8.88
N SER A 119 14.45 -16.20 8.91
CA SER A 119 15.03 -15.63 10.13
C SER A 119 14.16 -14.52 10.70
N ALA A 120 13.75 -13.56 9.86
CA ALA A 120 12.89 -12.45 10.27
C ALA A 120 11.50 -12.94 10.73
N SER A 121 10.97 -14.02 10.16
CA SER A 121 9.72 -14.64 10.61
C SER A 121 9.87 -15.41 11.92
N ALA A 122 11.06 -15.88 12.27
CA ALA A 122 11.29 -16.57 13.54
C ALA A 122 11.43 -15.58 14.70
N GLU A 123 12.21 -14.52 14.49
CA GLU A 123 12.60 -13.56 15.53
C GLU A 123 11.68 -12.34 15.64
N GLY A 124 10.97 -12.02 14.55
CA GLY A 124 10.14 -10.82 14.42
C GLY A 124 8.91 -10.79 15.33
N SER A 125 8.37 -9.58 15.49
CA SER A 125 7.09 -9.33 16.16
C SER A 125 5.93 -10.07 15.47
N PRO A 126 4.81 -10.34 16.18
CA PRO A 126 3.64 -10.99 15.58
C PRO A 126 3.17 -10.33 14.28
N LEU A 127 3.16 -8.99 14.24
CA LEU A 127 2.78 -8.19 13.06
C LEU A 127 3.72 -8.44 11.88
N LEU A 128 5.04 -8.44 12.13
CA LEU A 128 6.01 -8.69 11.08
C LEU A 128 5.90 -10.12 10.54
N ARG A 129 5.70 -11.10 11.43
CA ARG A 129 5.56 -12.52 11.04
C ARG A 129 4.36 -12.73 10.12
N VAL A 130 3.19 -12.19 10.50
CA VAL A 130 1.97 -12.29 9.68
C VAL A 130 2.19 -11.62 8.32
N TRP A 131 2.85 -10.47 8.30
CA TRP A 131 3.15 -9.79 7.04
C TRP A 131 4.11 -10.56 6.13
N LEU A 132 5.16 -11.18 6.68
CA LEU A 132 6.10 -11.99 5.92
C LEU A 132 5.45 -13.26 5.35
N GLN A 133 4.45 -13.85 6.02
CA GLN A 133 3.68 -14.97 5.51
C GLN A 133 2.92 -14.63 4.21
N ASN A 134 2.53 -13.37 4.02
CA ASN A 134 1.95 -12.89 2.76
C ASN A 134 3.04 -12.58 1.72
N THR A 135 3.68 -13.63 1.20
CA THR A 135 4.82 -13.55 0.27
C THR A 135 4.51 -12.81 -1.03
N ALA A 136 3.25 -12.85 -1.49
CA ALA A 136 2.80 -12.13 -2.69
C ALA A 136 2.96 -10.60 -2.56
N THR A 137 2.82 -10.07 -1.33
CA THR A 137 2.94 -8.63 -1.06
C THR A 137 4.32 -8.27 -0.51
N SER A 138 4.84 -9.06 0.44
CA SER A 138 6.07 -8.74 1.16
C SER A 138 7.32 -8.84 0.28
N MET A 139 7.45 -9.88 -0.55
CA MET A 139 8.66 -10.12 -1.34
C MET A 139 8.90 -9.07 -2.43
N PRO A 140 7.91 -8.65 -3.24
CA PRO A 140 8.12 -7.58 -4.21
C PRO A 140 8.50 -6.26 -3.53
N LEU A 141 7.89 -5.93 -2.39
CA LEU A 141 8.20 -4.71 -1.63
C LEU A 141 9.63 -4.73 -1.08
N LEU A 142 10.06 -5.84 -0.47
CA LEU A 142 11.41 -5.99 0.08
C LEU A 142 12.48 -5.91 -1.02
N LYS A 143 12.27 -6.59 -2.14
CA LYS A 143 13.21 -6.54 -3.27
C LYS A 143 13.31 -5.13 -3.87
N ARG A 144 12.19 -4.42 -3.97
CA ARG A 144 12.15 -3.05 -4.49
C ARG A 144 12.82 -2.05 -3.55
N LEU A 145 12.54 -2.13 -2.25
CA LEU A 145 13.00 -1.15 -1.27
C LEU A 145 14.40 -1.44 -0.72
N GLY A 146 14.74 -2.71 -0.51
CA GLY A 146 16.03 -3.13 0.02
C GLY A 146 17.11 -3.34 -1.04
N CYS A 147 16.73 -3.49 -2.31
CA CYS A 147 17.56 -3.81 -3.48
C CYS A 147 18.34 -5.15 -3.40
N ASP A 148 18.97 -5.44 -2.27
CA ASP A 148 19.69 -6.67 -1.96
C ASP A 148 19.27 -7.24 -0.58
N PRO A 149 19.68 -8.49 -0.25
CA PRO A 149 19.33 -9.10 1.04
C PRO A 149 19.87 -8.37 2.27
N ALA A 150 21.02 -7.69 2.16
CA ALA A 150 21.63 -7.00 3.30
C ALA A 150 20.86 -5.71 3.64
N GLY A 151 20.51 -4.92 2.64
CA GLY A 151 19.65 -3.74 2.76
C GLY A 151 18.25 -4.12 3.24
N ALA A 152 17.68 -5.20 2.71
CA ALA A 152 16.40 -5.72 3.19
C ALA A 152 16.44 -6.17 4.65
N ASN A 153 17.54 -6.76 5.11
CA ASN A 153 17.70 -7.13 6.51
C ASN A 153 17.67 -5.91 7.45
N GLN A 154 18.39 -4.85 7.09
CA GLN A 154 18.38 -3.60 7.86
C GLN A 154 16.98 -2.98 7.91
N LEU A 155 16.27 -2.97 6.77
CA LEU A 155 14.89 -2.49 6.71
C LEU A 155 13.96 -3.33 7.57
N LEU A 156 14.06 -4.67 7.52
CA LEU A 156 13.23 -5.56 8.34
C LEU A 156 13.46 -5.35 9.83
N ALA A 157 14.71 -5.24 10.28
CA ALA A 157 15.04 -4.98 11.68
C ALA A 157 14.48 -3.63 12.16
N ALA A 158 14.64 -2.58 11.36
CA ALA A 158 14.10 -1.26 11.65
C ALA A 158 12.56 -1.25 11.66
N THR A 159 11.93 -1.89 10.67
CA THR A 159 10.47 -2.06 10.61
C THR A 159 9.95 -2.81 11.83
N ASP A 160 10.63 -3.90 12.24
CA ASP A 160 10.22 -4.67 13.41
C ASP A 160 10.28 -3.86 14.71
N THR A 161 11.32 -3.04 14.85
CA THR A 161 11.47 -2.14 16.01
C THR A 161 10.28 -1.19 16.14
N VAL A 162 9.81 -0.64 15.03
CA VAL A 162 8.61 0.22 15.00
C VAL A 162 7.35 -0.59 15.26
N LEU A 163 7.18 -1.76 14.62
CA LEU A 163 5.98 -2.60 14.77
C LEU A 163 5.79 -3.08 16.21
N ARG A 164 6.86 -3.34 16.96
CA ARG A 164 6.79 -3.72 18.39
C ARG A 164 6.22 -2.62 19.29
N ARG A 165 6.23 -1.37 18.84
CA ARG A 165 5.68 -0.23 19.58
C ARG A 165 4.20 0.00 19.29
N LEU A 166 3.65 -0.61 18.24
CA LEU A 166 2.26 -0.40 17.82
C LEU A 166 1.30 -1.41 18.48
N PRO A 167 0.07 -1.01 18.85
CA PRO A 167 -0.47 0.36 18.75
C PRO A 167 0.11 1.30 19.82
N GLU A 168 0.42 2.53 19.43
CA GLU A 168 0.86 3.59 20.35
C GLU A 168 -0.33 4.33 20.98
N GLN A 169 -0.08 5.16 21.99
CA GLN A 169 -1.11 5.94 22.68
C GLN A 169 -0.97 7.45 22.45
N GLY A 170 -1.04 7.87 21.19
CA GLY A 170 -1.03 9.28 20.83
C GLY A 170 0.38 9.90 20.76
N LEU A 171 1.38 9.10 20.41
CA LEU A 171 2.74 9.57 20.16
C LEU A 171 2.84 10.20 18.76
N PRO A 172 3.45 11.39 18.60
CA PRO A 172 3.68 11.96 17.27
C PRO A 172 4.60 11.07 16.44
N ARG A 173 4.30 10.93 15.15
CA ARG A 173 5.08 10.07 14.24
C ARG A 173 6.58 10.44 14.19
N SER A 174 6.90 11.73 14.19
CA SER A 174 8.30 12.20 14.19
C SER A 174 9.03 11.81 15.47
N GLN A 175 8.34 11.83 16.60
CA GLN A 175 8.88 11.38 17.88
C GLN A 175 9.06 9.86 17.89
N LEU A 176 8.06 9.08 17.44
CA LEU A 176 8.19 7.63 17.28
C LEU A 176 9.40 7.27 16.41
N ALA A 177 9.59 7.97 15.29
CA ALA A 177 10.72 7.76 14.38
C ALA A 177 12.06 8.08 15.05
N ALA A 178 12.16 9.20 15.78
CA ALA A 178 13.38 9.56 16.51
C ALA A 178 13.71 8.55 17.62
N GLU A 179 12.71 8.10 18.38
CA GLU A 179 12.90 7.15 19.50
C GLU A 179 13.27 5.75 19.03
N THR A 180 12.71 5.29 17.90
CA THR A 180 12.92 3.91 17.40
C THR A 180 14.05 3.79 16.39
N LEU A 181 14.27 4.83 15.57
CA LEU A 181 15.17 4.78 14.42
C LEU A 181 16.31 5.81 14.50
N GLY A 182 16.29 6.71 15.49
CA GLY A 182 17.28 7.79 15.63
C GLY A 182 17.14 8.90 14.58
N ASP A 183 16.10 8.88 13.75
CA ASP A 183 15.82 9.88 12.72
C ASP A 183 14.32 10.23 12.73
N ALA A 184 14.01 11.47 13.07
CA ALA A 184 12.64 11.99 13.13
C ALA A 184 11.89 11.94 11.79
N HIS A 185 12.61 11.81 10.68
CA HIS A 185 12.08 11.76 9.32
C HIS A 185 12.07 10.35 8.73
N ALA A 186 12.49 9.32 9.48
CA ALA A 186 12.56 7.95 8.96
C ALA A 186 11.19 7.33 8.66
N LEU A 187 10.12 7.87 9.27
CA LEU A 187 8.73 7.46 9.03
C LEU A 187 7.96 8.40 8.09
N ASP A 188 8.64 9.33 7.41
CA ASP A 188 8.03 10.26 6.45
C ASP A 188 7.36 9.56 5.24
N PRO A 189 6.36 10.21 4.59
CA PRO A 189 5.73 9.61 3.41
C PRO A 189 6.77 9.31 2.32
N GLY A 190 6.68 8.13 1.71
CA GLY A 190 7.65 7.67 0.71
C GLY A 190 8.93 7.04 1.29
N ARG A 191 9.15 7.07 2.61
CA ARG A 191 10.28 6.36 3.21
C ARG A 191 10.07 4.83 3.17
N PRO A 192 11.14 4.03 2.95
CA PRO A 192 11.05 2.57 2.93
C PRO A 192 10.43 1.96 4.19
N ILE A 193 10.91 2.38 5.36
CA ILE A 193 10.46 1.83 6.66
C ILE A 193 8.98 2.17 6.89
N ALA A 194 8.56 3.41 6.62
CA ALA A 194 7.15 3.81 6.69
C ALA A 194 6.27 2.93 5.79
N THR A 195 6.72 2.67 4.56
CA THR A 195 5.98 1.84 3.59
C THR A 195 5.77 0.42 4.10
N LEU A 196 6.82 -0.19 4.67
CA LEU A 196 6.76 -1.54 5.22
C LEU A 196 5.86 -1.62 6.47
N VAL A 197 6.02 -0.69 7.42
CA VAL A 197 5.19 -0.62 8.64
C VAL A 197 3.71 -0.47 8.29
N LEU A 198 3.37 0.46 7.40
CA LEU A 198 1.99 0.68 6.96
C LEU A 198 1.42 -0.54 6.23
N SER A 199 2.23 -1.24 5.44
CA SER A 199 1.78 -2.46 4.75
C SER A 199 1.50 -3.61 5.72
N ALA A 200 2.31 -3.75 6.77
CA ALA A 200 2.12 -4.75 7.83
C ALA A 200 0.89 -4.41 8.70
N TRP A 201 0.73 -3.14 9.07
CA TRP A 201 -0.42 -2.69 9.85
C TRP A 201 -1.75 -2.89 9.11
N ARG A 202 -1.83 -2.50 7.83
CA ARG A 202 -3.03 -2.72 7.01
C ARG A 202 -3.42 -4.19 6.89
N LEU A 203 -2.44 -5.08 6.79
CA LEU A 203 -2.71 -6.51 6.76
C LEU A 203 -3.26 -6.98 8.10
N HIS A 204 -2.69 -6.52 9.21
CA HIS A 204 -3.20 -6.84 10.55
C HIS A 204 -4.64 -6.37 10.73
N GLU A 205 -4.98 -5.15 10.29
CA GLU A 205 -6.35 -4.62 10.34
C GLU A 205 -7.34 -5.53 9.59
N ARG A 206 -6.97 -6.01 8.40
CA ARG A 206 -7.82 -6.91 7.59
C ARG A 206 -8.00 -8.31 8.16
N MET A 207 -7.06 -8.76 8.99
CA MET A 207 -7.06 -10.11 9.58
C MET A 207 -7.70 -10.13 10.97
N GLY A 208 -8.02 -8.96 11.55
CA GLY A 208 -8.79 -8.85 12.78
C GLY A 208 -10.27 -9.23 12.56
N PRO A 209 -11.06 -9.36 13.63
CA PRO A 209 -12.50 -9.56 13.53
C PRO A 209 -13.18 -8.27 13.03
N GLN A 210 -13.08 -7.99 11.74
CA GLN A 210 -13.93 -7.06 11.00
C GLN A 210 -14.31 -7.73 9.67
N GLU A 211 -15.62 -7.72 9.41
CA GLU A 211 -16.30 -8.26 8.24
C GLU A 211 -15.73 -7.69 6.95
N ASP A 212 -15.74 -8.50 5.88
CA ASP A 212 -15.25 -8.23 4.51
C ASP A 212 -15.26 -6.73 4.09
N GLU A 213 -14.20 -6.00 4.44
CA GLU A 213 -14.00 -4.61 4.02
C GLU A 213 -13.48 -4.58 2.58
N ALA A 214 -14.38 -4.38 1.61
CA ALA A 214 -13.97 -3.91 0.29
C ALA A 214 -13.25 -2.55 0.43
N PRO A 215 -12.12 -2.31 -0.27
CA PRO A 215 -11.46 -1.02 -0.22
C PRO A 215 -12.40 0.03 -0.82
N VAL A 216 -13.02 0.84 0.02
CA VAL A 216 -13.71 2.04 -0.42
C VAL A 216 -12.63 2.98 -0.94
N GLU A 217 -12.81 3.47 -2.17
CA GLU A 217 -12.05 4.61 -2.67
C GLU A 217 -12.43 5.81 -1.80
N THR A 218 -11.73 5.99 -0.68
CA THR A 218 -11.87 7.19 0.12
C THR A 218 -11.43 8.36 -0.77
N GLY A 219 -12.32 9.34 -0.97
CA GLY A 219 -12.06 10.56 -1.73
C GLY A 219 -10.91 11.43 -1.18
N GLY A 220 -10.19 10.95 -0.17
CA GLY A 220 -8.95 11.52 0.31
C GLY A 220 -7.76 11.17 -0.59
N GLY A 221 -6.91 12.17 -0.84
CA GLY A 221 -5.62 11.98 -1.50
C GLY A 221 -4.77 10.91 -0.81
N ALA A 222 -3.76 10.38 -1.52
CA ALA A 222 -2.91 9.29 -1.02
C ALA A 222 -2.26 9.60 0.34
N GLU A 223 -2.00 10.87 0.63
CA GLU A 223 -1.45 11.33 1.91
C GLU A 223 -2.43 11.17 3.08
N GLU A 224 -3.71 11.49 2.88
CA GLU A 224 -4.72 11.40 3.94
C GLU A 224 -4.94 9.93 4.32
N ARG A 225 -5.00 9.04 3.32
CA ARG A 225 -5.04 7.58 3.53
C ARG A 225 -3.83 7.06 4.33
N VAL A 226 -2.66 7.68 4.20
CA VAL A 226 -1.48 7.33 5.01
C VAL A 226 -1.63 7.82 6.45
N ARG A 227 -2.13 9.05 6.65
CA ARG A 227 -2.41 9.61 7.99
C ARG A 227 -3.42 8.78 8.75
N GLU A 228 -4.49 8.35 8.08
CA GLU A 228 -5.52 7.50 8.68
C GLU A 228 -4.96 6.19 9.24
N VAL A 229 -4.10 5.50 8.48
CA VAL A 229 -3.51 4.23 8.92
C VAL A 229 -2.61 4.43 10.14
N TRP A 230 -1.82 5.51 10.18
CA TRP A 230 -1.04 5.87 11.37
C TRP A 230 -1.93 6.17 12.57
N SER A 231 -3.03 6.91 12.36
CA SER A 231 -3.99 7.24 13.41
C SER A 231 -4.63 5.99 14.01
N ARG A 232 -4.99 5.00 13.19
CA ARG A 232 -5.52 3.72 13.68
C ARG A 232 -4.46 2.87 14.40
N ALA A 233 -3.19 3.05 14.04
CA ALA A 233 -2.06 2.53 14.80
C ALA A 233 -1.75 3.34 16.09
N GLY A 234 -2.56 4.35 16.41
CA GLY A 234 -2.41 5.19 17.60
C GLY A 234 -1.27 6.22 17.51
N VAL A 235 -0.73 6.42 16.30
CA VAL A 235 0.35 7.37 16.00
C VAL A 235 -0.23 8.65 15.41
N LEU A 236 0.14 9.79 15.98
CA LEU A 236 -0.40 11.08 15.57
C LEU A 236 0.43 11.68 14.43
N VAL A 237 -0.24 12.03 13.33
CA VAL A 237 0.34 12.75 12.19
C VAL A 237 -0.38 14.08 12.05
N ASN A 238 0.36 15.19 12.15
CA ASN A 238 -0.20 16.54 12.11
C ASN A 238 -1.39 16.72 13.06
N GLU A 239 -1.21 16.36 14.33
CA GLU A 239 -2.29 16.22 15.34
C GLU A 239 -3.11 17.49 15.64
N LEU A 240 -2.63 18.65 15.17
CA LEU A 240 -3.28 19.96 15.30
C LEU A 240 -3.94 20.43 13.99
N ALA A 241 -3.71 19.73 12.88
CA ALA A 241 -4.32 20.03 11.59
C ALA A 241 -5.73 19.43 11.53
N ARG A 242 -6.66 20.14 10.87
CA ARG A 242 -8.06 19.73 10.67
C ARG A 242 -8.75 19.26 11.98
N PRO A 243 -8.87 20.13 12.99
CA PRO A 243 -9.60 19.79 14.21
C PRO A 243 -11.08 19.51 13.91
N ALA A 244 -11.72 18.70 14.75
CA ALA A 244 -13.14 18.40 14.65
C ALA A 244 -13.97 19.60 15.11
N LEU A 245 -14.83 20.10 14.22
CA LEU A 245 -15.79 21.17 14.50
C LEU A 245 -17.06 20.56 15.12
N PHE A 246 -17.55 21.15 16.21
CA PHE A 246 -18.78 20.73 16.87
C PHE A 246 -19.48 21.91 17.55
N LEU A 247 -20.74 21.68 17.93
CA LEU A 247 -21.59 22.61 18.66
C LEU A 247 -22.40 21.84 19.71
N ASN A 248 -22.51 22.40 20.91
CA ASN A 248 -23.37 21.91 22.00
C ASN A 248 -23.21 20.42 22.38
N LEU A 249 -22.02 19.83 22.18
CA LEU A 249 -21.74 18.46 22.65
C LEU A 249 -21.74 18.41 24.19
N PRO A 250 -22.61 17.59 24.81
CA PRO A 250 -22.72 17.52 26.26
C PRO A 250 -21.58 16.66 26.83
N VAL A 251 -20.92 17.18 27.87
CA VAL A 251 -19.77 16.56 28.53
C VAL A 251 -19.93 16.66 30.05
N VAL A 252 -19.38 15.68 30.78
CA VAL A 252 -19.44 15.67 32.24
C VAL A 252 -18.81 16.97 32.82
N PRO A 253 -19.52 17.72 33.69
CA PRO A 253 -19.08 19.02 34.22
C PRO A 253 -17.77 19.01 35.03
N ASP A 254 -17.30 17.85 35.48
CA ASP A 254 -16.12 17.71 36.35
C ASP A 254 -14.79 18.11 35.68
N LYS A 255 -14.80 18.40 34.37
CA LYS A 255 -13.63 18.91 33.63
C LYS A 255 -13.93 20.31 33.09
N PRO A 256 -13.04 21.30 33.32
CA PRO A 256 -13.18 22.61 32.71
C PRO A 256 -13.15 22.46 31.19
N CYS A 257 -14.27 22.79 30.55
CA CYS A 257 -14.40 22.82 29.11
C CYS A 257 -13.98 24.20 28.61
N THR A 258 -13.30 24.25 27.48
CA THR A 258 -12.78 25.50 26.90
C THR A 258 -13.75 26.14 25.90
N TRP A 259 -14.94 25.57 25.75
CA TRP A 259 -15.96 26.04 24.81
C TRP A 259 -17.22 26.52 25.54
N LEU A 260 -17.95 27.42 24.89
CA LEU A 260 -19.15 28.05 25.42
C LEU A 260 -20.40 27.40 24.80
N PRO A 261 -21.49 27.21 25.56
CA PRO A 261 -22.78 26.82 24.98
C PRO A 261 -23.21 27.81 23.90
N GLY A 262 -23.68 27.28 22.77
CA GLY A 262 -24.14 28.04 21.61
C GLY A 262 -23.05 28.54 20.66
N GLU A 263 -21.77 28.39 21.02
CA GLU A 263 -20.65 28.80 20.17
C GLU A 263 -19.96 27.58 19.53
N PRO A 264 -19.65 27.60 18.22
CA PRO A 264 -18.89 26.54 17.59
C PRO A 264 -17.51 26.39 18.22
N ALA A 265 -17.06 25.14 18.39
CA ALA A 265 -15.79 24.82 19.00
C ALA A 265 -15.03 23.75 18.23
N TYR A 266 -13.72 23.68 18.49
CA TYR A 266 -12.80 22.78 17.80
C TYR A 266 -12.06 21.88 18.79
N LEU A 267 -11.97 20.59 18.45
CA LEU A 267 -11.12 19.61 19.14
C LEU A 267 -10.06 19.06 18.20
N SER A 268 -8.80 19.30 18.54
CA SER A 268 -7.67 18.65 17.86
C SER A 268 -7.65 17.15 18.11
N LEU A 269 -7.07 16.38 17.18
CA LEU A 269 -6.84 14.95 17.36
C LEU A 269 -6.05 14.69 18.66
N ARG A 270 -5.08 15.55 18.97
CA ARG A 270 -4.30 15.50 20.21
C ARG A 270 -5.18 15.52 21.45
N GLN A 271 -6.16 16.43 21.53
CA GLN A 271 -7.07 16.53 22.67
C GLN A 271 -7.90 15.25 22.79
N LEU A 272 -8.48 14.79 21.67
CA LEU A 272 -9.34 13.61 21.65
C LEU A 272 -8.60 12.33 22.07
N VAL A 273 -7.34 12.15 21.66
CA VAL A 273 -6.57 10.94 21.96
C VAL A 273 -5.98 10.97 23.37
N ARG A 274 -5.42 12.11 23.81
CA ARG A 274 -4.72 12.18 25.10
C ARG A 274 -5.65 12.40 26.29
N LYS A 275 -6.82 12.96 26.05
CA LYS A 275 -7.81 13.30 27.07
C LYS A 275 -9.21 12.94 26.56
N PRO A 276 -9.58 11.65 26.52
CA PRO A 276 -10.93 11.27 26.12
C PRO A 276 -11.94 11.97 27.04
N TYR A 277 -12.91 12.62 26.42
CA TYR A 277 -14.01 13.28 27.12
C TYR A 277 -15.06 12.24 27.49
N SER A 278 -15.69 12.41 28.65
CA SER A 278 -16.84 11.62 29.05
C SER A 278 -18.09 12.29 28.49
N TRP A 279 -18.50 11.89 27.30
CA TRP A 279 -19.66 12.45 26.60
C TRP A 279 -20.96 12.01 27.26
N GLN A 280 -21.88 12.95 27.52
CA GLN A 280 -23.20 12.66 28.08
C GLN A 280 -24.25 12.49 26.97
N VAL A 281 -24.03 11.50 26.12
CA VAL A 281 -24.78 11.28 24.87
C VAL A 281 -25.48 9.92 24.82
N GLU A 282 -25.46 9.14 25.90
CA GLU A 282 -26.11 7.83 25.96
C GLU A 282 -27.61 7.94 25.62
N GLY A 283 -28.03 7.27 24.56
CA GLY A 283 -29.41 7.29 24.06
C GLY A 283 -29.86 8.62 23.45
N ARG A 284 -28.94 9.58 23.25
CA ARG A 284 -29.25 10.89 22.65
C ARG A 284 -28.97 10.91 21.15
N ASN A 285 -29.75 11.68 20.43
CA ASN A 285 -29.46 12.03 19.05
C ASN A 285 -28.31 13.04 19.01
N VAL A 286 -27.29 12.74 18.21
CA VAL A 286 -26.23 13.69 17.83
C VAL A 286 -26.26 13.82 16.32
N TYR A 287 -26.41 15.05 15.86
CA TYR A 287 -26.51 15.35 14.44
C TYR A 287 -25.12 15.56 13.85
N VAL A 288 -24.96 15.18 12.59
CA VAL A 288 -23.71 15.25 11.86
C VAL A 288 -24.00 15.90 10.51
N CYS A 289 -23.39 17.05 10.24
CA CYS A 289 -23.47 17.74 8.95
C CYS A 289 -22.14 17.66 8.21
N GLU A 290 -22.18 17.77 6.90
CA GLU A 290 -20.96 17.84 6.10
C GLU A 290 -20.35 19.23 6.16
N ASN A 291 -21.18 20.26 6.00
CA ASN A 291 -20.73 21.61 5.70
C ASN A 291 -20.60 22.48 6.99
N PRO A 292 -19.46 23.15 7.20
CA PRO A 292 -19.26 24.00 8.38
C PRO A 292 -20.22 25.20 8.43
N ASN A 293 -20.76 25.66 7.29
CA ASN A 293 -21.74 26.74 7.26
C ASN A 293 -23.02 26.38 8.02
N ILE A 294 -23.41 25.11 8.05
CA ILE A 294 -24.57 24.67 8.82
C ILE A 294 -24.35 24.87 10.31
N VAL A 295 -23.15 24.56 10.81
CA VAL A 295 -22.80 24.81 12.22
C VAL A 295 -22.90 26.30 12.55
N ALA A 296 -22.40 27.16 11.66
CA ALA A 296 -22.51 28.62 11.85
C ALA A 296 -23.97 29.09 11.86
N ILE A 297 -24.79 28.62 10.92
CA ILE A 297 -26.22 28.98 10.86
C ILE A 297 -26.99 28.49 12.10
N VAL A 298 -26.68 27.28 12.58
CA VAL A 298 -27.29 26.70 13.79
C VAL A 298 -26.88 27.49 15.02
N ALA A 299 -25.60 27.85 15.16
CA ALA A 299 -25.13 28.70 16.25
C ALA A 299 -25.81 30.08 16.24
N ASP A 300 -25.90 30.74 15.08
CA ASP A 300 -26.53 32.07 14.95
C ASP A 300 -28.03 32.06 15.28
N ARG A 301 -28.74 30.99 14.92
CA ARG A 301 -30.21 30.94 15.00
C ARG A 301 -30.75 30.24 16.26
N LEU A 302 -30.06 29.20 16.73
CA LEU A 302 -30.50 28.39 17.87
C LEU A 302 -29.56 28.54 19.07
N GLY A 303 -28.31 28.94 18.87
CA GLY A 303 -27.35 29.14 19.96
C GLY A 303 -27.28 27.94 20.89
N ALA A 304 -27.38 28.18 22.20
CA ALA A 304 -27.29 27.13 23.22
C ALA A 304 -28.50 26.16 23.25
N ASP A 305 -29.60 26.52 22.58
CA ASP A 305 -30.83 25.73 22.55
C ASP A 305 -30.83 24.69 21.41
N SER A 306 -29.76 24.61 20.61
CA SER A 306 -29.64 23.60 19.56
C SER A 306 -29.30 22.22 20.13
N ALA A 307 -29.81 21.18 19.47
CA ALA A 307 -29.31 19.83 19.65
C ALA A 307 -27.79 19.73 19.35
N PRO A 308 -27.09 18.71 19.90
CA PRO A 308 -25.66 18.53 19.67
C PRO A 308 -25.36 18.23 18.20
N LEU A 309 -24.38 18.95 17.64
CA LEU A 309 -24.02 18.89 16.22
C LEU A 309 -22.51 18.71 16.04
N VAL A 310 -22.11 17.87 15.08
CA VAL A 310 -20.72 17.67 14.66
C VAL A 310 -20.62 17.93 13.16
N CYS A 311 -19.54 18.56 12.72
CA CYS A 311 -19.28 18.78 11.30
C CYS A 311 -18.11 17.92 10.81
N THR A 312 -18.30 17.24 9.67
CA THR A 312 -17.24 16.42 9.07
C THR A 312 -16.27 17.23 8.22
N ASP A 313 -16.70 18.38 7.69
CA ASP A 313 -15.93 19.26 6.79
C ASP A 313 -15.41 18.47 5.57
N GLY A 314 -16.38 17.91 4.83
CA GLY A 314 -16.18 16.92 3.78
C GLY A 314 -15.93 15.51 4.33
N MET A 315 -15.07 14.74 3.64
CA MET A 315 -14.67 13.40 4.09
C MET A 315 -14.02 13.47 5.49
N PRO A 316 -14.56 12.78 6.51
CA PRO A 316 -14.07 12.87 7.89
C PRO A 316 -12.57 12.60 7.98
N ALA A 317 -11.81 13.50 8.61
CA ALA A 317 -10.39 13.30 8.90
C ALA A 317 -10.18 12.61 10.26
N ALA A 318 -8.93 12.42 10.66
CA ALA A 318 -8.60 11.69 11.89
C ALA A 318 -9.28 12.24 13.17
N ALA A 319 -9.37 13.57 13.32
CA ALA A 319 -10.01 14.19 14.48
C ALA A 319 -11.52 13.92 14.50
N GLN A 320 -12.22 14.14 13.39
CA GLN A 320 -13.65 13.88 13.23
C GLN A 320 -13.95 12.41 13.47
N ARG A 321 -13.15 11.50 12.89
CA ARG A 321 -13.30 10.05 13.10
C ARG A 321 -13.14 9.66 14.56
N MET A 322 -12.12 10.20 15.23
CA MET A 322 -11.91 9.94 16.66
C MET A 322 -13.09 10.46 17.51
N LEU A 323 -13.60 11.65 17.20
CA LEU A 323 -14.77 12.21 17.89
C LEU A 323 -16.01 11.34 17.69
N LEU A 324 -16.35 10.98 16.45
CA LEU A 324 -17.51 10.12 16.13
C LEU A 324 -17.39 8.74 16.79
N ASN A 325 -16.19 8.14 16.80
CA ASN A 325 -15.93 6.89 17.53
C ASN A 325 -16.22 7.03 19.04
N GLN A 326 -15.79 8.13 19.67
CA GLN A 326 -16.04 8.37 21.08
C GLN A 326 -17.53 8.60 21.37
N LEU A 327 -18.26 9.26 20.48
CA LEU A 327 -19.70 9.51 20.63
C LEU A 327 -20.50 8.20 20.53
N VAL A 328 -20.22 7.37 19.52
CA VAL A 328 -20.85 6.05 19.37
C VAL A 328 -20.52 5.14 20.56
N ALA A 329 -19.25 5.12 21.00
CA ALA A 329 -18.84 4.34 22.17
C ALA A 329 -19.52 4.83 23.48
N ALA A 330 -19.89 6.11 23.55
CA ALA A 330 -20.68 6.69 24.63
C ALA A 330 -22.21 6.52 24.46
N GLY A 331 -22.65 5.78 23.44
CA GLY A 331 -24.06 5.44 23.22
C GLY A 331 -24.88 6.49 22.45
N ALA A 332 -24.23 7.41 21.72
CA ALA A 332 -24.93 8.35 20.84
C ALA A 332 -25.60 7.64 19.65
N GLN A 333 -26.76 8.12 19.25
CA GLN A 333 -27.36 7.80 17.96
C GLN A 333 -27.00 8.91 16.96
N LEU A 334 -26.23 8.57 15.94
CA LEU A 334 -25.77 9.54 14.96
C LEU A 334 -26.78 9.70 13.83
N HIS A 335 -27.07 10.96 13.48
CA HIS A 335 -27.99 11.36 12.41
C HIS A 335 -27.20 12.19 11.40
N TYR A 336 -27.00 11.69 10.18
CA TYR A 336 -26.12 12.31 9.18
C TYR A 336 -26.89 13.00 8.06
N HIS A 337 -26.46 14.21 7.71
CA HIS A 337 -26.82 14.92 6.50
C HIS A 337 -25.57 15.41 5.78
N GLY A 338 -25.63 15.50 4.45
CA GLY A 338 -24.59 16.10 3.61
C GLY A 338 -25.17 16.58 2.29
N ASP A 339 -24.31 17.05 1.39
CA ASP A 339 -24.75 17.58 0.11
C ASP A 339 -25.39 16.47 -0.75
N TYR A 340 -26.45 16.81 -1.50
CA TYR A 340 -26.98 15.94 -2.54
C TYR A 340 -26.16 16.09 -3.82
N ASP A 341 -24.93 15.61 -3.78
CA ASP A 341 -24.08 15.38 -4.96
C ASP A 341 -23.33 14.04 -4.82
N TRP A 342 -22.59 13.60 -5.84
CA TRP A 342 -21.92 12.29 -5.77
C TRP A 342 -20.80 12.21 -4.73
N ALA A 343 -20.19 13.35 -4.35
CA ALA A 343 -19.19 13.40 -3.30
C ALA A 343 -19.86 13.28 -1.92
N GLY A 344 -20.94 14.03 -1.67
CA GLY A 344 -21.76 13.97 -0.47
C GLY A 344 -22.41 12.60 -0.28
N ILE A 345 -22.88 11.95 -1.35
CA ILE A 345 -23.35 10.55 -1.28
C ILE A 345 -22.21 9.59 -0.91
N SER A 346 -21.01 9.79 -1.45
CA SER A 346 -19.84 8.97 -1.09
C SER A 346 -19.43 9.15 0.38
N ILE A 347 -19.51 10.38 0.90
CA ILE A 347 -19.25 10.67 2.31
C ILE A 347 -20.35 10.07 3.20
N GLY A 348 -21.61 10.23 2.83
CA GLY A 348 -22.75 9.61 3.52
C GLY A 348 -22.62 8.10 3.61
N ASN A 349 -22.25 7.44 2.50
CA ASN A 349 -21.99 6.00 2.48
C ASN A 349 -20.88 5.61 3.47
N TYR A 350 -19.79 6.39 3.51
CA TYR A 350 -18.70 6.17 4.44
C TYR A 350 -19.16 6.33 5.90
N VAL A 351 -19.91 7.39 6.21
CA VAL A 351 -20.38 7.70 7.56
C VAL A 351 -21.37 6.64 8.05
N MET A 352 -22.37 6.31 7.24
CA MET A 352 -23.40 5.34 7.61
C MET A 352 -22.83 3.93 7.77
N ARG A 353 -21.91 3.51 6.89
CA ARG A 353 -21.22 2.21 7.06
C ARG A 353 -20.35 2.18 8.32
N THR A 354 -19.60 3.23 8.59
CA THR A 354 -18.59 3.23 9.65
C THR A 354 -19.20 3.37 11.05
N TRP A 355 -20.23 4.22 11.19
CA TRP A 355 -20.81 4.53 12.50
C TRP A 355 -22.29 4.17 12.62
N GLN A 356 -22.85 3.45 11.65
CA GLN A 356 -24.28 3.08 11.62
C GLN A 356 -25.20 4.29 11.77
N ALA A 357 -24.76 5.44 11.24
CA ALA A 357 -25.55 6.67 11.28
C ALA A 357 -26.84 6.51 10.45
N ILE A 358 -27.90 7.19 10.89
CA ILE A 358 -29.21 7.20 10.26
C ILE A 358 -29.32 8.44 9.36
N PRO A 359 -29.96 8.36 8.17
CA PRO A 359 -30.15 9.54 7.33
C PRO A 359 -31.02 10.58 8.03
N TRP A 360 -30.50 11.81 8.12
CA TRP A 360 -31.20 12.98 8.60
C TRP A 360 -31.60 13.83 7.41
N ARG A 361 -32.89 13.83 7.03
CA ARG A 361 -33.39 14.54 5.84
C ARG A 361 -32.57 14.26 4.58
N PHE A 362 -32.06 13.03 4.46
CA PHE A 362 -31.11 12.66 3.41
C PHE A 362 -31.63 11.52 2.54
N THR A 363 -32.96 11.39 2.39
CA THR A 363 -33.61 10.34 1.59
C THR A 363 -33.97 10.82 0.18
N CYS A 364 -34.40 9.90 -0.68
CA CYS A 364 -34.99 10.17 -1.99
C CYS A 364 -36.17 11.15 -1.88
N ARG A 365 -37.03 10.95 -0.87
CA ARG A 365 -38.16 11.85 -0.63
C ARG A 365 -37.69 13.25 -0.31
N ASP A 366 -36.75 13.40 0.63
CA ASP A 366 -36.23 14.70 1.04
C ASP A 366 -35.55 15.42 -0.14
N TYR A 367 -34.82 14.68 -0.98
CA TYR A 367 -34.21 15.21 -2.21
C TYR A 367 -35.27 15.77 -3.18
N LEU A 368 -36.32 15.01 -3.45
CA LEU A 368 -37.39 15.45 -4.35
C LEU A 368 -38.13 16.67 -3.80
N GLU A 369 -38.36 16.74 -2.49
CA GLU A 369 -38.92 17.92 -1.82
C GLU A 369 -37.99 19.14 -1.97
N ALA A 370 -36.67 18.95 -1.84
CA ALA A 370 -35.67 20.00 -2.03
C ALA A 370 -35.60 20.50 -3.49
N VAL A 371 -35.71 19.60 -4.48
CA VAL A 371 -35.74 19.95 -5.91
C VAL A 371 -36.94 20.84 -6.26
N ILE A 372 -38.11 20.62 -5.64
CA ILE A 372 -39.32 21.41 -5.89
C ILE A 372 -39.12 22.88 -5.50
N VAL A 373 -38.40 23.14 -4.40
CA VAL A 373 -38.16 24.49 -3.88
C VAL A 373 -36.90 25.14 -4.46
N ALA A 374 -36.02 24.36 -5.08
CA ALA A 374 -34.78 24.85 -5.68
C ALA A 374 -35.08 25.77 -6.88
N PRO A 375 -34.32 26.86 -7.07
CA PRO A 375 -34.42 27.69 -8.26
C PRO A 375 -34.19 26.87 -9.54
N THR A 376 -34.94 27.18 -10.59
CA THR A 376 -34.74 26.55 -11.91
C THR A 376 -33.33 26.87 -12.42
N ARG A 377 -32.53 25.84 -12.66
CA ARG A 377 -31.15 25.96 -13.18
C ARG A 377 -30.82 24.80 -14.12
N PRO A 378 -29.76 24.93 -14.95
CA PRO A 378 -29.25 23.82 -15.74
C PRO A 378 -28.87 22.64 -14.86
N ARG A 379 -28.89 21.44 -15.44
CA ARG A 379 -28.32 20.25 -14.79
C ARG A 379 -26.85 20.48 -14.49
N ASP A 380 -26.46 20.19 -13.26
CA ASP A 380 -25.12 20.38 -12.72
C ASP A 380 -24.60 19.16 -11.94
N LEU A 381 -25.33 18.05 -12.07
CA LEU A 381 -24.91 16.75 -11.56
C LEU A 381 -24.52 15.83 -12.72
N ASP A 382 -23.35 15.20 -12.63
CA ASP A 382 -22.87 14.23 -13.61
C ASP A 382 -23.78 13.00 -13.71
N ILE A 383 -23.79 12.36 -14.89
CA ILE A 383 -24.59 11.16 -15.14
C ILE A 383 -23.80 9.93 -14.65
N PHE A 384 -24.47 8.96 -14.02
CA PHE A 384 -23.90 7.72 -13.46
C PHE A 384 -23.18 7.94 -12.14
N GLY A 385 -23.98 8.14 -11.10
CA GLY A 385 -23.50 8.37 -9.74
C GLY A 385 -23.19 7.13 -8.91
N VAL A 386 -22.90 7.41 -7.64
CA VAL A 386 -22.69 6.41 -6.59
C VAL A 386 -24.04 6.00 -6.01
N GLU A 387 -24.25 4.70 -5.76
CA GLU A 387 -25.44 4.19 -5.09
C GLU A 387 -25.45 4.59 -3.60
N ALA A 388 -26.57 5.13 -3.12
CA ALA A 388 -26.78 5.45 -1.71
C ALA A 388 -27.16 4.20 -0.91
N LEU A 389 -26.36 3.85 0.11
CA LEU A 389 -26.52 2.61 0.88
C LEU A 389 -27.80 2.57 1.74
N TRP A 390 -28.36 3.73 2.08
CA TRP A 390 -29.51 3.87 2.97
C TRP A 390 -30.84 4.04 2.25
N ASP A 391 -30.82 4.35 0.95
CA ASP A 391 -32.00 4.58 0.13
C ASP A 391 -31.69 4.23 -1.34
N THR A 392 -32.20 3.08 -1.78
CA THR A 392 -31.94 2.55 -3.13
C THR A 392 -32.53 3.41 -4.25
N ASP A 393 -33.51 4.25 -3.94
CA ASP A 393 -34.21 5.06 -4.94
C ASP A 393 -33.57 6.45 -5.12
N LEU A 394 -32.71 6.88 -4.18
CA LEU A 394 -32.11 8.21 -4.17
C LEU A 394 -31.22 8.47 -5.39
N SER A 395 -30.28 7.57 -5.69
CA SER A 395 -29.34 7.77 -6.82
C SER A 395 -30.08 7.86 -8.15
N ALA A 396 -31.12 7.03 -8.36
CA ALA A 396 -31.95 7.09 -9.56
C ALA A 396 -32.74 8.40 -9.64
N ALA A 397 -33.27 8.91 -8.52
CA ALA A 397 -33.92 10.21 -8.48
C ALA A 397 -32.95 11.36 -8.81
N MET A 398 -31.73 11.30 -8.27
CA MET A 398 -30.66 12.27 -8.54
C MET A 398 -30.26 12.27 -10.02
N ASP A 399 -30.02 11.10 -10.63
CA ASP A 399 -29.73 10.97 -12.07
C ASP A 399 -30.88 11.51 -12.94
N ASN A 400 -32.13 11.24 -12.56
CA ASN A 400 -33.31 11.67 -13.33
C ASN A 400 -33.47 13.20 -13.33
N GLN A 401 -33.27 13.85 -12.18
CA GLN A 401 -33.37 15.30 -12.07
C GLN A 401 -32.11 15.99 -12.60
N GLY A 402 -30.93 15.42 -12.32
CA GLY A 402 -29.62 15.93 -12.69
C GLY A 402 -29.22 17.20 -11.94
N LEU A 403 -29.62 17.35 -10.67
CA LEU A 403 -29.41 18.56 -9.86
C LEU A 403 -28.65 18.24 -8.58
N ALA A 404 -27.56 18.98 -8.32
CA ALA A 404 -26.81 18.86 -7.08
C ALA A 404 -27.35 19.82 -6.01
N ILE A 405 -27.96 19.36 -4.92
CA ILE A 405 -28.54 20.26 -3.90
C ILE A 405 -27.57 20.45 -2.72
N PRO A 406 -27.06 21.68 -2.48
CA PRO A 406 -26.20 21.93 -1.33
C PRO A 406 -27.00 21.91 -0.02
N GLU A 407 -26.36 21.51 1.07
CA GLU A 407 -26.93 21.38 2.40
C GLU A 407 -27.59 22.69 2.88
N GLU A 408 -27.01 23.86 2.54
CA GLU A 408 -27.58 25.16 2.91
C GLU A 408 -28.95 25.42 2.28
N ALA A 409 -29.28 24.78 1.15
CA ALA A 409 -30.57 24.98 0.48
C ALA A 409 -31.74 24.45 1.31
N ILE A 410 -31.50 23.49 2.20
CA ILE A 410 -32.52 22.87 3.05
C ILE A 410 -32.33 23.17 4.54
N VAL A 411 -31.44 24.12 4.87
CA VAL A 411 -31.09 24.47 6.26
C VAL A 411 -32.29 24.81 7.13
N ASN A 412 -33.35 25.42 6.58
CA ASN A 412 -34.55 25.74 7.35
C ASN A 412 -35.28 24.49 7.85
N THR A 413 -35.28 23.41 7.06
CA THR A 413 -35.86 22.12 7.45
C THR A 413 -34.97 21.46 8.50
N LEU A 414 -33.65 21.47 8.28
CA LEU A 414 -32.67 20.94 9.23
C LEU A 414 -32.77 21.62 10.60
N LEU A 415 -32.87 22.95 10.64
CA LEU A 415 -33.03 23.73 11.88
C LEU A 415 -34.25 23.29 12.70
N GLY A 416 -35.36 22.91 12.04
CA GLY A 416 -36.56 22.44 12.73
C GLY A 416 -36.37 21.11 13.45
N ASP A 417 -35.48 20.25 12.97
CA ASP A 417 -35.13 18.99 13.65
C ASP A 417 -34.09 19.20 14.77
N LEU A 418 -33.35 20.32 14.73
CA LEU A 418 -32.33 20.68 15.72
C LEU A 418 -32.85 21.56 16.87
N SER A 419 -34.02 22.17 16.71
CA SER A 419 -34.66 22.93 17.79
C SER A 419 -35.25 21.99 18.83
N HIS A 420 -34.89 22.18 20.10
CA HIS A 420 -35.43 21.42 21.23
C HIS A 420 -36.89 21.73 21.56
#